data_AF-A0A7C3RUB7-F1
#
_entry.id   AF-A0A7C3RUB7-F1
#
_cell.length_a   1.000
_cell.length_b   1.000
_cell.length_c   1.000
_cell.angle_alpha   90.00
_cell.angle_beta   90.00
_cell.angle_gamma   90.00
#
_symmetry.space_group_name_H-M   'P 1'
#
loop_
_entity.id
_entity.type
_entity.pdbx_description
1 polymer ?
#
loop_
_entity_poly.entity_id
_entity_poly.type
_entity_poly.pdbx_seq_one_letter_code
_entity_poly.pdbx_strand_id
1 'polypeptide(L)'
;MNPRIQVTDNLEELLSILPPLLKERVSNMGGLEDLIEIVVDLGREPEARFPNGGVLLSDEPITMADINYIVSKVGSFDGNNRAGIPKTLHRISCIRNRKGDIIGLTLRVGRAVYGTV
;
A
#
# COMPACT_ATOMS: atom_id res chain seq x y z
N MET A 1 -15.70 -21.83 -10.44
CA MET A 1 -15.80 -21.32 -9.05
C MET A 1 -14.58 -20.46 -8.80
N ASN A 2 -14.75 -19.14 -8.66
CA ASN A 2 -13.63 -18.30 -8.21
C ASN A 2 -13.42 -18.56 -6.71
N PRO A 3 -12.20 -18.88 -6.26
CA PRO A 3 -11.93 -18.99 -4.84
C PRO A 3 -12.29 -17.67 -4.18
N ARG A 4 -13.04 -17.75 -3.08
CA ARG A 4 -13.44 -16.57 -2.30
C ARG A 4 -12.18 -16.06 -1.60
N ILE A 5 -11.54 -15.05 -2.20
CA ILE A 5 -10.34 -14.44 -1.65
C ILE A 5 -10.77 -13.63 -0.42
N GLN A 6 -10.31 -14.04 0.77
CA GLN A 6 -10.59 -13.31 2.01
C GLN A 6 -9.60 -12.14 2.10
N VAL A 7 -9.89 -11.08 1.35
CA VAL A 7 -9.12 -9.81 1.35
C VAL A 7 -9.62 -8.88 2.46
N THR A 8 -10.92 -8.95 2.75
CA THR A 8 -11.63 -7.87 3.44
C THR A 8 -11.21 -7.68 4.89
N ASP A 9 -10.90 -8.75 5.62
CA ASP A 9 -10.69 -8.68 7.07
C ASP A 9 -9.42 -7.94 7.50
N ASN A 10 -8.42 -7.78 6.60
CA ASN A 10 -7.15 -7.13 6.94
C ASN A 10 -6.82 -5.87 6.12
N LEU A 11 -7.69 -5.50 5.16
CA LEU A 11 -7.41 -4.34 4.30
C LEU A 11 -7.36 -3.05 5.12
N GLU A 12 -8.19 -2.94 6.16
CA GLU A 12 -8.23 -1.77 7.04
C GLU A 12 -6.88 -1.51 7.71
N GLU A 13 -6.14 -2.55 8.07
CA GLU A 13 -4.81 -2.48 8.66
C GLU A 13 -3.82 -1.87 7.67
N LEU A 14 -3.91 -2.22 6.38
CA LEU A 14 -3.13 -1.59 5.32
C LEU A 14 -3.53 -0.12 5.12
N LEU A 15 -4.83 0.19 5.12
CA LEU A 15 -5.29 1.56 4.94
C LEU A 15 -4.94 2.44 6.14
N SER A 16 -4.84 1.87 7.34
CA SER A 16 -4.51 2.58 8.59
C SER A 16 -3.10 3.17 8.63
N ILE A 17 -2.18 2.69 7.77
CA ILE A 17 -0.82 3.21 7.68
C ILE A 17 -0.68 4.38 6.68
N LEU A 18 -1.72 4.66 5.90
CA LEU A 18 -1.74 5.77 4.94
C LEU A 18 -2.00 7.12 5.62
N PRO A 19 -1.52 8.24 5.05
CA PRO A 19 -1.97 9.57 5.42
C PRO A 19 -3.51 9.67 5.34
N PRO A 20 -4.17 10.43 6.22
CA PRO A 20 -5.63 10.48 6.32
C PRO A 20 -6.34 10.75 5.00
N LEU A 21 -5.81 11.67 4.19
CA LEU A 21 -6.39 12.02 2.89
C LEU A 21 -6.33 10.85 1.90
N LEU A 22 -5.19 10.16 1.82
CA LEU A 22 -5.04 9.00 0.93
C LEU A 22 -5.91 7.83 1.40
N LYS A 23 -6.00 7.61 2.72
CA LYS A 23 -6.91 6.62 3.29
C LYS A 23 -8.34 6.89 2.86
N GLU A 24 -8.83 8.11 3.06
CA GLU A 24 -10.19 8.51 2.69
C GLU A 24 -10.45 8.31 1.18
N ARG A 25 -9.51 8.74 0.33
CA ARG A 25 -9.61 8.60 -1.12
C ARG A 25 -9.73 7.14 -1.56
N VAL A 26 -8.88 6.27 -1.02
CA VAL A 26 -8.92 4.84 -1.32
C VAL A 26 -10.23 4.23 -0.81
N SER A 27 -10.60 4.50 0.44
CA SER A 27 -11.84 3.96 1.04
C SER A 27 -13.11 4.31 0.25
N ASN A 28 -13.13 5.46 -0.44
CA ASN A 28 -14.27 5.94 -1.21
C ASN A 28 -14.25 5.54 -2.70
N MET A 29 -13.18 4.91 -3.20
CA MET A 29 -13.00 4.58 -4.62
C MET A 29 -13.91 3.44 -5.13
N GLY A 30 -14.43 2.59 -4.23
CA GLY A 30 -15.06 1.32 -4.61
C GLY A 30 -14.06 0.31 -5.18
N GLY A 31 -14.46 -0.96 -5.31
CA GLY A 31 -13.60 -2.01 -5.91
C GLY A 31 -12.39 -2.42 -5.06
N LEU A 32 -12.41 -2.14 -3.76
CA LEU A 32 -11.32 -2.43 -2.82
C LEU A 32 -10.93 -3.92 -2.78
N GLU A 33 -11.88 -4.80 -3.08
CA GLU A 33 -11.69 -6.24 -3.23
C GLU A 33 -10.64 -6.60 -4.30
N ASP A 34 -10.48 -5.74 -5.30
CA ASP A 34 -9.56 -5.92 -6.43
C ASP A 34 -8.29 -5.06 -6.31
N LEU A 35 -8.17 -4.21 -5.28
CA LEU A 35 -6.99 -3.36 -5.07
C LEU A 35 -5.71 -4.19 -4.96
N ILE A 36 -4.76 -4.04 -5.88
CA ILE A 36 -3.50 -4.79 -5.91
C ILE A 36 -2.48 -4.13 -4.98
N GLU A 37 -2.26 -2.83 -5.17
CA GLU A 37 -1.27 -2.06 -4.43
C GLU A 37 -1.54 -0.56 -4.48
N ILE A 38 -0.92 0.16 -3.55
CA ILE A 38 -0.86 1.62 -3.55
C ILE A 38 0.60 2.02 -3.71
N VAL A 39 0.86 2.94 -4.64
CA VAL A 39 2.19 3.47 -4.95
C VAL A 39 2.28 4.92 -4.50
N VAL A 40 3.34 5.21 -3.74
CA VAL A 40 3.60 6.51 -3.12
C VAL A 40 5.06 6.85 -3.38
N ASP A 41 5.32 7.71 -4.37
CA ASP A 41 6.68 8.11 -4.78
C ASP A 41 6.85 9.62 -4.62
N LEU A 42 7.94 10.05 -3.97
CA LEU A 42 8.21 11.46 -3.72
C LEU A 42 8.13 12.29 -5.00
N GLY A 43 7.31 13.34 -4.99
CA GLY A 43 7.14 14.26 -6.11
C GLY A 43 6.28 13.71 -7.24
N ARG A 44 5.53 12.62 -7.03
CA ARG A 44 4.57 12.05 -7.99
C ARG A 44 3.19 11.95 -7.38
N GLU A 45 2.16 11.96 -8.23
CA GLU A 45 0.79 11.70 -7.84
C GLU A 45 0.65 10.25 -7.31
N PRO A 46 0.00 10.05 -6.15
CA PRO A 46 -0.21 8.71 -5.61
C PRO A 46 -1.20 7.91 -6.46
N GLU A 47 -0.95 6.60 -6.59
CA GLU A 47 -1.69 5.72 -7.49
C GLU A 47 -2.18 4.47 -6.75
N ALA A 48 -3.46 4.13 -6.87
CA ALA A 48 -4.00 2.81 -6.53
C ALA A 48 -4.09 1.95 -7.79
N ARG A 49 -3.58 0.72 -7.73
CA ARG A 49 -3.55 -0.19 -8.88
C ARG A 49 -4.53 -1.34 -8.72
N PHE A 50 -5.20 -1.65 -9.82
CA PHE A 50 -6.19 -2.71 -9.97
C PHE A 50 -5.83 -3.57 -11.19
N PRO A 51 -6.45 -4.75 -11.39
CA PRO A 51 -6.20 -5.57 -12.57
C PRO A 51 -6.41 -4.83 -13.91
N ASN A 52 -7.32 -3.86 -13.91
CA ASN A 52 -7.71 -3.10 -15.10
C ASN A 52 -6.93 -1.79 -15.28
N GLY A 53 -6.00 -1.46 -14.38
CA GLY A 53 -5.18 -0.25 -14.48
C GLY A 53 -4.99 0.49 -13.15
N GLY A 54 -4.33 1.64 -13.25
CA GLY A 54 -4.08 2.56 -12.14
C GLY A 54 -5.09 3.69 -12.07
N VAL A 55 -5.42 4.12 -10.85
CA VAL A 55 -6.26 5.28 -10.56
C VAL A 55 -5.48 6.22 -9.65
N LEU A 56 -5.40 7.50 -10.03
CA LEU A 56 -4.80 8.52 -9.20
C LEU A 56 -5.65 8.77 -7.95
N LEU A 57 -5.00 8.89 -6.81
CA LEU A 57 -5.63 9.15 -5.51
C LEU A 57 -5.69 10.65 -5.20
N SER A 58 -4.84 11.44 -5.85
CA SER A 58 -4.72 12.88 -5.72
C SER A 58 -4.00 13.44 -6.95
N ASP A 59 -4.31 14.68 -7.33
CA ASP A 59 -3.52 15.44 -8.32
C ASP A 59 -2.30 16.11 -7.65
N GLU A 60 -2.25 16.12 -6.32
CA GLU A 60 -1.12 16.66 -5.55
C GLU A 60 0.01 15.62 -5.45
N PRO A 61 1.26 16.02 -5.76
CA PRO A 61 2.42 15.16 -5.58
C PRO A 61 2.67 14.76 -4.13
N ILE A 62 3.12 13.53 -3.92
CA ILE A 62 3.54 13.02 -2.61
C ILE A 62 4.71 13.83 -2.06
N THR A 63 4.58 14.20 -0.79
CA THR A 63 5.62 14.92 -0.06
C THR A 63 6.47 13.96 0.77
N MET A 64 7.62 14.46 1.25
CA MET A 64 8.44 13.72 2.22
C MET A 64 7.69 13.51 3.55
N ALA A 65 6.76 14.40 3.91
CA ALA A 65 5.95 14.24 5.10
C ALA A 65 4.99 13.05 4.99
N ASP A 66 4.40 12.82 3.81
CA ASP A 66 3.55 11.67 3.54
C ASP A 66 4.32 10.35 3.64
N ILE A 67 5.52 10.31 3.06
CA ILE A 67 6.40 9.14 3.14
C ILE A 67 6.79 8.87 4.61
N ASN A 68 7.22 9.90 5.34
CA ASN A 68 7.58 9.76 6.74
C ASN A 68 6.39 9.33 7.60
N TYR A 69 5.18 9.80 7.30
CA TYR A 69 3.96 9.34 7.95
C TYR A 69 3.83 7.82 7.82
N ILE A 70 3.90 7.29 6.59
CA ILE A 70 3.74 5.85 6.33
C ILE A 70 4.87 5.06 7.00
N VAL A 71 6.13 5.50 6.84
CA VAL A 71 7.29 4.84 7.46
C VAL A 71 7.14 4.78 8.98
N SER A 72 6.65 5.84 9.63
CA SER A 72 6.44 5.86 11.08
C SER A 72 5.41 4.82 11.55
N LYS A 73 4.43 4.47 10.69
CA LYS A 73 3.40 3.47 10.97
C LYS A 73 3.84 2.04 10.66
N VAL A 74 4.67 1.87 9.62
CA VAL A 74 5.24 0.58 9.23
C VAL A 74 6.33 0.13 10.22
N GLY A 75 7.14 1.07 10.71
CA GLY A 75 8.30 0.79 11.55
C GLY A 75 9.55 0.49 10.72
N SER A 76 10.18 -0.66 10.96
CA SER A 76 11.48 -0.99 10.36
C SER A 76 11.36 -1.80 9.07
N PHE A 77 12.17 -1.44 8.08
CA PHE A 77 12.40 -2.23 6.88
C PHE A 77 13.62 -3.14 7.05
N ASP A 78 13.55 -4.35 6.52
CA ASP A 78 14.65 -5.30 6.50
C ASP A 78 15.76 -4.92 5.50
N GLY A 79 16.81 -5.73 5.44
CA GLY A 79 17.94 -5.52 4.51
C GLY A 79 17.57 -5.63 3.02
N ASN A 80 16.37 -6.10 2.70
CA ASN A 80 15.83 -6.17 1.34
C ASN A 80 14.85 -5.03 1.04
N ASN A 81 14.83 -3.97 1.86
CA ASN A 81 13.91 -2.84 1.77
C ASN A 81 12.44 -3.26 1.84
N ARG A 82 12.13 -4.26 2.69
CA ARG A 82 10.77 -4.78 2.86
C ARG A 82 10.32 -4.78 4.32
N ALA A 83 9.03 -4.62 4.50
CA ALA A 83 8.34 -4.77 5.77
C ALA A 83 7.01 -5.50 5.55
N GLY A 84 6.46 -6.08 6.61
CA GLY A 84 5.11 -6.62 6.64
C GLY A 84 4.27 -5.91 7.70
N ILE A 85 2.95 -5.94 7.54
CA ILE A 85 2.05 -5.52 8.63
C ILE A 85 1.79 -6.75 9.51
N PRO A 86 2.07 -6.68 10.83
CA PRO A 86 1.92 -7.81 11.74
C PRO A 86 0.55 -8.48 11.62
N LYS A 87 0.53 -9.82 11.63
CA LYS A 87 -0.69 -10.65 11.53
C LYS A 87 -1.47 -10.52 10.21
N THR A 88 -0.89 -9.90 9.19
CA THR A 88 -1.48 -9.81 7.86
C THR A 88 -0.55 -10.38 6.79
N LEU A 89 -1.05 -10.52 5.56
CA LEU A 89 -0.25 -10.87 4.39
C LEU A 89 0.28 -9.64 3.64
N HIS A 90 -0.03 -8.43 4.10
CA HIS A 90 0.36 -7.20 3.42
C HIS A 90 1.87 -7.00 3.48
N ARG A 91 2.41 -6.47 2.38
CA ARG A 91 3.84 -6.22 2.24
C ARG A 91 4.07 -4.79 1.77
N ILE A 92 5.04 -4.14 2.40
CA ILE A 92 5.48 -2.81 2.04
C ILE A 92 6.92 -2.92 1.57
N SER A 93 7.20 -2.48 0.34
CA SER A 93 8.57 -2.30 -0.13
C SER A 93 8.90 -0.83 -0.21
N CYS A 94 10.14 -0.47 0.09
CA CYS A 94 10.63 0.89 -0.05
C CYS A 94 11.72 0.99 -1.13
N ILE A 95 11.81 2.18 -1.73
CA ILE A 95 12.92 2.59 -2.58
C ILE A 95 13.69 3.66 -1.81
N ARG A 96 15.02 3.53 -1.79
CA ARG A 96 15.92 4.48 -1.14
C ARG A 96 16.72 5.26 -2.16
N ASN A 97 16.99 6.52 -1.86
CA ASN A 97 17.94 7.32 -2.62
C ASN A 97 19.40 6.90 -2.29
N ARG A 98 20.38 7.54 -2.94
CA ARG A 98 21.82 7.26 -2.71
C ARG A 98 22.31 7.60 -1.29
N LYS A 99 21.58 8.45 -0.55
CA LYS A 99 21.87 8.79 0.85
C LYS A 99 21.23 7.80 1.83
N GLY A 100 20.41 6.87 1.34
CA GLY A 100 19.70 5.88 2.15
C GLY A 100 18.30 6.32 2.59
N ASP A 101 17.85 7.53 2.24
CA ASP A 101 16.52 8.01 2.61
C ASP A 101 15.45 7.26 1.81
N ILE A 102 14.35 6.89 2.45
CA ILE A 102 13.20 6.31 1.75
C ILE A 102 12.52 7.42 0.95
N ILE A 103 12.38 7.21 -0.35
CA ILE A 103 11.79 8.17 -1.30
C ILE A 103 10.58 7.60 -2.06
N GLY A 104 10.27 6.32 -1.87
CA GLY A 104 9.15 5.67 -2.51
C GLY A 104 8.71 4.44 -1.73
N LEU A 105 7.41 4.15 -1.79
CA LEU A 105 6.76 3.04 -1.10
C LEU A 105 5.76 2.36 -2.03
N THR A 106 5.74 1.03 -1.99
CA THR A 106 4.69 0.22 -2.59
C THR A 106 4.04 -0.61 -1.51
N LEU A 107 2.75 -0.37 -1.27
CA LEU A 107 1.92 -1.04 -0.28
C LEU A 107 1.07 -2.08 -0.98
N ARG A 108 1.52 -3.34 -0.98
CA ARG A 108 0.85 -4.42 -1.71
C ARG A 108 -0.16 -5.14 -0.83
N VAL A 109 -1.36 -5.32 -1.36
CA VAL A 109 -2.46 -6.05 -0.72
C VAL A 109 -2.14 -7.55 -0.73
N GLY A 110 -1.92 -8.12 0.46
CA GLY A 110 -1.80 -9.54 0.65
C GLY A 110 -3.17 -10.22 0.59
N ARG A 111 -3.22 -11.38 -0.06
CA ARG A 111 -4.46 -12.12 -0.29
C ARG A 111 -4.25 -13.58 0.09
N ALA A 112 -5.14 -14.12 0.91
CA ALA A 112 -5.21 -15.56 1.15
C ALA A 112 -6.13 -16.18 0.09
N VAL A 113 -5.61 -17.19 -0.62
CA VAL A 113 -6.40 -18.03 -1.51
C VAL A 113 -6.49 -19.39 -0.84
N TYR A 114 -7.69 -19.85 -0.52
CA TYR A 114 -7.90 -21.21 -0.07
C TYR A 114 -7.56 -22.15 -1.23
N GLY A 115 -6.44 -22.87 -1.12
CA GLY A 115 -6.13 -23.97 -2.01
C GLY A 115 -7.10 -25.11 -1.75
N THR A 116 -7.58 -25.76 -2.82
CA THR A 116 -8.09 -27.12 -2.71
C THR A 116 -6.87 -28.01 -2.52
N VAL A 117 -6.80 -28.72 -1.40
CA VAL A 117 -5.78 -29.77 -1.18
C VAL A 117 -6.08 -30.97 -2.07
#